data_AF-A0A959X3U7-F1
#
_entry.id   AF-A0A959X3U7-F1
#
_cell.length_a   1.000
_cell.length_b   1.000
_cell.length_c   1.000
_cell.angle_alpha   90.00
_cell.angle_beta   90.00
_cell.angle_gamma   90.00
#
_symmetry.space_group_name_H-M   'P 1'
#
loop_
_entity.id
_entity.type
_entity.pdbx_description
1 polymer ?
#
loop_
_entity_poly.entity_id
_entity_poly.type
_entity_poly.pdbx_seq_one_letter_code
_entity_poly.pdbx_strand_id
1 'polypeptide(L)'
;MADLARQLEQLTRAADLTAGRIPAELTAAARGVLAHADRRLAAGSQTVVALGGATGSGKSSLFNALSGTKLAEQGARRPTTSRTLAVSFSATNVPLLDLLGIERRHETEPPTSELAEVVLLDLPDHDSTASAHRAEVDRMVQLVDQFV
;
A
#
# COMPACT_ATOMS: atom_id res chain seq x y z
N MET A 1 1.74 12.89 15.72
CA MET A 1 2.51 13.75 14.80
C MET A 1 3.79 14.30 15.42
N ALA A 2 3.74 15.09 16.50
CA ALA A 2 4.95 15.70 17.10
C ALA A 2 6.00 14.66 17.55
N ASP A 3 5.57 13.50 18.04
CA ASP A 3 6.49 12.45 18.47
C ASP A 3 7.18 11.74 17.30
N LEU A 4 6.44 11.43 16.22
CA LEU A 4 6.99 10.81 15.01
C LEU A 4 8.01 11.71 14.32
N ALA A 5 7.70 13.01 14.16
CA ALA A 5 8.62 13.97 13.56
C ALA A 5 9.96 14.02 14.33
N ARG A 6 9.87 14.05 15.67
CA ARG A 6 11.03 14.00 16.56
C ARG A 6 11.83 12.70 16.41
N GLN A 7 11.15 11.55 16.30
CA GLN A 7 11.81 10.26 16.11
C GLN A 7 12.54 10.17 14.76
N LEU A 8 11.95 10.70 13.69
CA LEU A 8 12.58 10.77 12.36
C LEU A 8 13.80 11.69 12.36
N GLU A 9 13.72 12.84 13.04
CA GLU A 9 14.87 13.75 13.21
C GLU A 9 16.00 13.06 14.00
N GLN A 10 15.67 12.35 15.09
CA GLN A 10 16.64 11.60 15.87
C GLN A 10 17.31 10.50 15.06
N LEU A 11 16.54 9.76 14.24
CA LEU A 11 17.07 8.74 13.35
C LEU A 11 17.98 9.34 12.27
N THR A 12 17.60 10.50 11.71
CA THR A 12 18.42 11.25 10.74
C THR A 12 19.77 11.61 11.35
N ARG A 13 19.75 12.24 12.53
CA ARG A 13 20.97 12.62 13.25
C ARG A 13 21.84 11.41 13.59
N ALA A 14 21.23 10.31 14.04
CA ALA A 14 21.96 9.08 14.33
C ALA A 14 22.62 8.49 13.08
N ALA A 15 21.91 8.45 11.94
CA ALA A 15 22.45 7.97 10.67
C ALA A 15 23.60 8.85 10.15
N ASP A 16 23.52 10.17 10.32
CA ASP A 16 24.59 11.11 9.96
C ASP A 16 25.83 10.93 10.84
N LEU A 17 25.65 10.83 12.16
CA LEU A 17 26.76 10.70 13.12
C LEU A 17 27.46 9.34 13.04
N THR A 18 26.76 8.29 12.62
CA THR A 18 27.31 6.92 12.56
C THR A 18 27.80 6.52 11.17
N ALA A 19 27.61 7.37 10.16
CA ALA A 19 28.05 7.11 8.79
C ALA A 19 29.53 6.73 8.72
N GLY A 20 29.83 5.58 8.10
CA GLY A 20 31.19 5.04 7.99
C GLY A 20 31.77 4.43 9.27
N ARG A 21 30.99 4.38 10.37
CA ARG A 21 31.39 3.82 11.68
C ARG A 21 30.63 2.55 12.06
N ILE A 22 29.54 2.26 11.36
CA ILE A 22 28.71 1.06 11.54
C ILE A 22 28.62 0.30 10.20
N PRO A 23 28.19 -0.98 10.20
CA PRO A 23 27.92 -1.71 8.96
C PRO A 23 27.05 -0.90 8.00
N ALA A 24 27.44 -0.86 6.72
CA ALA A 24 26.81 -0.03 5.71
C ALA A 24 25.31 -0.37 5.53
N GLU A 25 24.96 -1.63 5.78
CA GLU A 25 23.60 -2.16 5.71
C GLU A 25 22.67 -1.49 6.73
N LEU A 26 23.16 -1.19 7.94
CA LEU A 26 22.38 -0.51 8.98
C LEU A 26 22.15 0.96 8.62
N THR A 27 23.17 1.65 8.11
CA THR A 27 23.01 3.02 7.61
C THR A 27 22.04 3.05 6.42
N ALA A 28 22.15 2.12 5.48
CA ALA A 28 21.24 2.01 4.35
C ALA A 28 19.79 1.74 4.78
N ALA A 29 19.57 0.85 5.75
CA ALA A 29 18.25 0.58 6.31
C ALA A 29 17.63 1.83 6.95
N ALA A 30 18.40 2.56 7.78
CA ALA A 30 17.94 3.80 8.40
C ALA A 30 17.55 4.86 7.36
N ARG A 31 18.37 5.06 6.32
CA ARG A 31 18.06 5.98 5.21
C ARG A 31 16.83 5.54 4.42
N GLY A 32 16.64 4.24 4.23
CA GLY A 32 15.46 3.67 3.59
C GLY A 32 14.18 4.01 4.35
N VAL A 33 14.18 3.86 5.68
CA VAL A 33 13.05 4.22 6.54
C VAL A 33 12.75 5.72 6.47
N LEU A 34 13.78 6.58 6.56
CA LEU A 34 13.62 8.03 6.45
C LEU A 34 13.00 8.44 5.11
N ALA A 35 13.55 7.93 4.00
CA ALA A 35 13.06 8.21 2.66
C ALA A 35 11.64 7.67 2.41
N HIS A 36 11.26 6.57 3.07
CA HIS A 36 9.89 6.07 3.05
C HIS A 36 8.95 6.97 3.86
N ALA A 37 9.32 7.31 5.10
CA ALA A 37 8.51 8.13 5.99
C ALA A 37 8.24 9.52 5.39
N ASP A 38 9.26 10.18 4.83
CA ASP A 38 9.09 11.49 4.20
C ASP A 38 8.09 11.45 3.04
N ARG A 39 8.22 10.44 2.16
CA ARG A 39 7.30 10.26 1.04
C ARG A 39 5.88 9.93 1.51
N ARG A 40 5.73 9.08 2.53
CA ARG A 40 4.42 8.69 3.08
C ARG A 40 3.72 9.87 3.76
N LEU A 41 4.45 10.68 4.52
CA LEU A 41 3.93 11.89 5.16
C LEU A 41 3.51 12.94 4.13
N ALA A 42 4.26 13.09 3.04
CA ALA A 42 3.91 13.98 1.93
C ALA A 42 2.70 13.49 1.11
N ALA A 43 2.42 12.18 1.14
CA ALA A 43 1.40 11.56 0.32
C ALA A 43 -0.04 11.68 0.86
N GLY A 44 -0.21 12.04 2.14
CA GLY A 44 -1.52 12.22 2.79
C GLY A 44 -1.73 11.34 4.02
N SER A 45 -2.89 11.48 4.68
CA SER A 45 -3.22 10.78 5.93
C SER A 45 -4.15 9.58 5.75
N GLN A 46 -4.52 9.24 4.52
CA GLN A 46 -5.46 8.17 4.20
C GLN A 46 -4.90 6.82 4.65
N THR A 47 -5.76 5.95 5.17
CA THR A 47 -5.39 4.59 5.56
C THR A 47 -5.44 3.68 4.34
N VAL A 48 -4.33 3.01 4.03
CA VAL A 48 -4.24 2.07 2.92
C VAL A 48 -4.51 0.65 3.43
N VAL A 49 -5.59 0.05 2.95
CA VAL A 49 -6.02 -1.32 3.32
C VAL A 49 -5.88 -2.23 2.10
N ALA A 50 -5.06 -3.26 2.19
CA ALA A 50 -4.97 -4.29 1.17
C ALA A 50 -5.74 -5.55 1.55
N LEU A 51 -6.54 -6.04 0.61
CA LEU A 51 -7.13 -7.37 0.67
C LEU A 51 -6.19 -8.33 -0.07
N GLY A 52 -5.76 -9.38 0.62
CA GLY A 52 -4.92 -10.45 0.10
C GLY A 52 -5.59 -11.81 0.22
N GLY A 53 -5.05 -12.81 -0.47
CA GLY A 53 -5.53 -14.19 -0.33
C GLY A 53 -5.25 -15.08 -1.54
N ALA A 54 -5.57 -16.35 -1.38
CA ALA A 54 -5.51 -17.34 -2.45
C ALA A 54 -6.62 -17.12 -3.49
N THR A 55 -6.41 -17.63 -4.71
CA THR A 55 -7.44 -17.58 -5.75
C THR A 55 -8.74 -18.23 -5.25
N GLY A 56 -9.86 -17.52 -5.43
CA GLY A 56 -11.18 -18.01 -5.03
C GLY A 56 -11.52 -17.81 -3.55
N SER A 57 -10.67 -17.14 -2.76
CA SER A 57 -10.96 -16.78 -1.35
C SER A 57 -12.08 -15.75 -1.19
N GLY A 58 -12.53 -15.12 -2.28
CA GLY A 58 -13.57 -14.10 -2.27
C GLY A 58 -13.04 -12.67 -2.11
N LYS A 59 -11.72 -12.44 -2.17
CA LYS A 59 -11.08 -11.11 -2.12
C LYS A 59 -11.75 -10.08 -3.04
N SER A 60 -11.90 -10.39 -4.33
CA SER A 60 -12.56 -9.50 -5.32
C SER A 60 -14.04 -9.26 -5.02
N SER A 61 -14.73 -10.25 -4.44
CA SER A 61 -16.13 -10.10 -4.03
C SER A 61 -16.25 -9.18 -2.82
N LEU A 62 -15.36 -9.34 -1.83
CA LEU A 62 -15.27 -8.47 -0.66
C LEU A 62 -14.91 -7.04 -1.07
N PHE A 63 -13.94 -6.87 -1.97
CA PHE A 63 -13.57 -5.57 -2.52
C PHE A 63 -14.75 -4.84 -3.13
N ASN A 64 -15.51 -5.52 -4.00
CA ASN A 64 -16.70 -4.95 -4.64
C ASN A 64 -17.78 -4.59 -3.61
N ALA A 65 -18.01 -5.46 -2.61
CA ALA A 65 -18.97 -5.20 -1.54
C ALA A 65 -18.58 -3.99 -0.69
N LEU A 66 -17.31 -3.89 -0.29
CA LEU A 66 -16.79 -2.79 0.52
C LEU A 66 -16.68 -1.47 -0.25
N SER A 67 -16.41 -1.53 -1.56
CA SER A 67 -16.33 -0.32 -2.39
C SER A 67 -17.68 0.13 -2.95
N GLY A 68 -18.71 -0.71 -2.88
CA GLY A 68 -19.99 -0.47 -3.57
C GLY A 68 -19.89 -0.52 -5.09
N THR A 69 -18.82 -1.12 -5.64
CA THR A 69 -18.53 -1.14 -7.08
C THR A 69 -18.59 -2.55 -7.69
N LYS A 70 -18.35 -2.64 -9.01
CA LYS A 70 -18.13 -3.89 -9.73
C LYS A 70 -16.80 -3.87 -10.51
N LEU A 71 -15.78 -3.26 -9.91
CA LEU A 71 -14.49 -3.02 -10.56
C LEU A 71 -13.54 -4.23 -10.50
N ALA A 72 -13.63 -5.03 -9.44
CA ALA A 72 -12.82 -6.24 -9.31
C ALA A 72 -13.51 -7.41 -10.02
N GLU A 73 -12.84 -8.01 -10.99
CA GLU A 73 -13.39 -9.16 -11.73
C GLU A 73 -13.57 -10.37 -10.80
N GLN A 74 -14.75 -11.00 -10.87
CA GLN A 74 -15.10 -12.17 -10.07
C GLN A 74 -15.04 -13.43 -10.94
N GLY A 75 -14.24 -14.43 -10.55
CA GLY A 75 -14.35 -15.78 -11.10
C GLY A 75 -13.03 -16.45 -11.49
N ALA A 76 -13.05 -17.79 -11.54
CA ALA A 76 -11.91 -18.66 -11.87
C ALA A 76 -11.53 -18.70 -13.37
N ARG A 77 -12.24 -17.94 -14.22
CA ARG A 77 -11.97 -17.85 -15.67
C ARG A 77 -11.11 -16.61 -15.94
N ARG A 78 -9.80 -16.82 -15.94
CA ARG A 78 -8.71 -15.83 -16.13
C ARG A 78 -8.99 -14.90 -17.34
N PRO A 79 -8.56 -13.62 -17.27
CA PRO A 79 -7.15 -13.26 -17.15
C PRO A 79 -6.82 -12.73 -15.75
N THR A 80 -5.74 -13.25 -15.17
CA THR A 80 -5.20 -12.83 -13.88
C THR A 80 -4.91 -11.33 -13.91
N THR A 81 -5.62 -10.54 -13.11
CA THR A 81 -5.22 -9.15 -12.82
C THR A 81 -3.85 -9.20 -12.16
N SER A 82 -2.81 -9.04 -12.95
CA SER A 82 -1.42 -9.00 -12.52
C SER A 82 -1.05 -7.69 -11.82
N ARG A 83 -2.01 -6.77 -11.70
CA ARG A 83 -1.82 -5.40 -11.24
C ARG A 83 -2.86 -5.09 -10.16
N THR A 84 -2.36 -4.57 -9.05
CA THR A 84 -3.13 -4.04 -7.93
C THR A 84 -4.18 -3.03 -8.41
N LEU A 85 -5.41 -3.15 -7.92
CA LEU A 85 -6.50 -2.20 -8.16
C LEU A 85 -6.76 -1.40 -6.89
N ALA A 86 -6.81 -0.07 -7.01
CA ALA A 86 -7.15 0.83 -5.92
C ALA A 86 -8.51 1.50 -6.11
N VAL A 87 -9.25 1.66 -5.02
CA VAL A 87 -10.39 2.57 -4.91
C VAL A 87 -10.12 3.58 -3.79
N SER A 88 -10.33 4.86 -4.08
CA SER A 88 -10.32 5.96 -3.12
C SER A 88 -11.73 6.55 -2.96
N PHE A 89 -12.09 6.97 -1.75
CA PHE A 89 -13.46 7.36 -1.41
C PHE A 89 -13.70 8.87 -1.18
N SER A 90 -12.68 9.71 -1.18
CA SER A 90 -12.83 11.15 -0.87
C SER A 90 -11.93 12.09 -1.67
N ALA A 91 -10.92 11.55 -2.35
CA ALA A 91 -10.03 12.26 -3.27
C ALA A 91 -9.27 11.23 -4.11
N THR A 92 -8.75 11.64 -5.27
CA THR A 92 -7.99 10.76 -6.17
C THR A 92 -6.69 10.21 -5.57
N ASN A 93 -6.20 10.78 -4.44
CA ASN A 93 -5.01 10.34 -3.70
C ASN A 93 -3.76 10.13 -4.58
N VAL A 94 -3.60 10.97 -5.61
CA VAL A 94 -2.56 10.80 -6.65
C VAL A 94 -1.16 10.60 -6.04
N PRO A 95 -0.68 11.46 -5.10
CA PRO A 95 0.66 11.27 -4.54
C PRO A 95 0.85 9.94 -3.80
N LEU A 96 -0.19 9.47 -3.10
CA LEU A 96 -0.18 8.19 -2.39
C LEU A 96 -0.20 7.02 -3.35
N LEU A 97 -1.07 7.05 -4.36
CA LEU A 97 -1.17 5.97 -5.34
C LEU A 97 0.08 5.89 -6.23
N ASP A 98 0.70 7.03 -6.54
CA ASP A 98 1.98 7.09 -7.26
C ASP A 98 3.12 6.53 -6.37
N LEU A 99 3.14 6.84 -5.08
CA LEU A 99 4.08 6.25 -4.12
C LEU A 99 3.93 4.72 -4.03
N LEU A 100 2.70 4.24 -4.07
CA LEU A 100 2.38 2.81 -4.10
C LEU A 100 2.59 2.17 -5.48
N GLY A 101 2.85 2.95 -6.54
CA GLY A 101 3.05 2.45 -7.90
C GLY A 101 1.79 1.81 -8.50
N ILE A 102 0.59 2.30 -8.13
CA ILE A 102 -0.68 1.72 -8.57
C ILE A 102 -1.23 2.51 -9.75
N GLU A 103 -1.28 1.86 -10.91
CA GLU A 103 -1.82 2.46 -12.14
C GLU A 103 -3.33 2.32 -12.27
N ARG A 104 -3.90 1.21 -11.80
CA ARG A 104 -5.35 0.97 -11.86
C ARG A 104 -6.01 1.58 -10.63
N ARG A 105 -6.48 2.82 -10.76
CA ARG A 105 -7.10 3.59 -9.69
C ARG A 105 -8.48 4.10 -10.09
N HIS A 106 -9.43 4.02 -9.16
CA HIS A 106 -10.78 4.54 -9.32
C HIS A 106 -11.17 5.38 -8.11
N GLU A 107 -12.06 6.32 -8.34
CA GLU A 107 -12.66 7.16 -7.30
C GLU A 107 -14.16 6.91 -7.27
N THR A 108 -14.72 6.82 -6.08
CA THR A 108 -16.16 6.63 -5.87
C THR A 108 -16.57 7.31 -4.57
N GLU A 109 -17.86 7.53 -4.38
CA GLU A 109 -18.36 8.01 -3.10
C GLU A 109 -18.14 6.95 -2.00
N PRO A 110 -17.91 7.37 -0.75
CA PRO A 110 -17.74 6.45 0.36
C PRO A 110 -19.06 5.74 0.63
N PRO A 111 -19.10 4.40 0.68
CA PRO A 111 -20.33 3.67 1.00
C PRO A 111 -20.78 3.92 2.45
N THR A 112 -19.84 4.25 3.35
CA THR A 112 -20.09 4.75 4.70
C THR A 112 -19.07 5.83 5.07
N SER A 113 -19.41 6.73 5.99
CA SER A 113 -18.52 7.82 6.42
C SER A 113 -17.19 7.33 6.99
N GLU A 114 -17.16 6.14 7.59
CA GLU A 114 -15.95 5.54 8.15
C GLU A 114 -14.91 5.17 7.07
N LEU A 115 -15.36 4.94 5.83
CA LEU A 115 -14.49 4.58 4.71
C LEU A 115 -13.98 5.80 3.93
N ALA A 116 -14.43 7.01 4.26
CA ALA A 116 -14.05 8.22 3.54
C ALA A 116 -12.53 8.45 3.51
N GLU A 117 -11.81 8.10 4.58
CA GLU A 117 -10.35 8.26 4.66
C GLU A 117 -9.58 6.98 4.30
N VAL A 118 -10.23 6.00 3.68
CA VAL A 118 -9.62 4.72 3.30
C VAL A 118 -9.29 4.69 1.81
N VAL A 119 -8.15 4.07 1.49
CA VAL A 119 -7.82 3.58 0.15
C VAL A 119 -7.84 2.06 0.19
N LEU A 120 -8.77 1.45 -0.54
CA LEU A 120 -8.92 0.00 -0.59
C LEU A 120 -8.15 -0.57 -1.78
N LEU A 121 -7.33 -1.58 -1.53
CA LEU A 121 -6.54 -2.28 -2.55
C LEU A 121 -7.01 -3.72 -2.73
N ASP A 122 -7.18 -4.13 -3.99
CA ASP A 122 -7.33 -5.52 -4.40
C ASP A 122 -5.99 -6.01 -4.96
N LEU A 123 -5.30 -6.87 -4.22
CA LEU A 123 -3.99 -7.40 -4.61
C LEU A 123 -4.10 -8.61 -5.56
N PRO A 124 -3.08 -8.93 -6.36
CA PRO A 124 -3.03 -10.21 -7.06
C PRO A 124 -2.92 -11.39 -6.08
N ASP A 125 -3.34 -12.58 -6.51
CA ASP A 125 -3.30 -13.78 -5.66
C ASP A 125 -1.85 -14.22 -5.37
N HIS A 126 -1.55 -14.50 -4.11
CA HIS A 126 -0.20 -14.89 -3.65
C HIS A 126 0.22 -16.30 -4.15
N ASP A 127 -0.75 -17.20 -4.33
CA ASP A 127 -0.53 -18.59 -4.77
C ASP A 127 -0.30 -18.73 -6.28
N SER A 128 -0.24 -17.62 -7.02
CA SER A 128 0.02 -17.65 -8.45
C SER A 128 1.42 -18.20 -8.74
N THR A 129 1.55 -19.03 -9.78
CA THR A 129 2.87 -19.50 -10.26
C THR A 129 3.72 -18.37 -10.86
N ALA A 130 3.12 -17.21 -11.13
CA ALA A 130 3.80 -16.03 -11.63
C ALA A 130 4.60 -15.32 -10.52
N SER A 131 5.93 -15.32 -10.65
CA SER A 131 6.86 -14.62 -9.74
C SER A 131 6.53 -13.14 -9.56
N ALA A 132 6.01 -12.49 -10.60
CA ALA A 132 5.60 -11.08 -10.57
C ALA A 132 4.47 -10.79 -9.57
N HIS A 133 3.52 -11.73 -9.39
CA HIS A 133 2.40 -11.52 -8.46
C HIS A 133 2.87 -11.59 -7.00
N ARG A 134 3.73 -12.57 -6.67
CA ARG A 134 4.33 -12.64 -5.33
C ARG A 134 5.15 -11.39 -5.02
N ALA A 135 5.99 -10.96 -5.96
CA ALA A 135 6.79 -9.75 -5.77
C ALA A 135 5.94 -8.49 -5.53
N GLU A 136 4.79 -8.36 -6.21
CA GLU A 136 3.85 -7.25 -5.98
C GLU A 136 3.19 -7.33 -4.61
N VAL A 137 2.75 -8.52 -4.18
CA VAL A 137 2.19 -8.72 -2.83
C VAL A 137 3.22 -8.43 -1.76
N ASP A 138 4.44 -8.98 -1.87
CA ASP A 138 5.52 -8.78 -0.91
C ASP A 138 5.89 -7.30 -0.79
N ARG A 139 5.92 -6.58 -1.92
CA ARG A 139 6.12 -5.13 -1.97
C ARG A 139 5.00 -4.38 -1.25
N MET A 140 3.74 -4.74 -1.53
CA MET A 140 2.57 -4.10 -0.93
C MET A 140 2.51 -4.28 0.58
N VAL A 141 2.85 -5.46 1.10
CA VAL A 141 2.88 -5.73 2.56
C VAL A 141 3.79 -4.75 3.31
N GLN A 142 4.85 -4.24 2.68
CA GLN A 142 5.75 -3.26 3.30
C GLN A 142 5.23 -1.82 3.26
N LEU A 143 4.17 -1.54 2.51
CA LEU A 143 3.72 -0.18 2.20
C LEU A 143 2.29 0.13 2.69
N VAL A 144 1.48 -0.90 2.97
CA VAL A 144 0.11 -0.74 3.43
C VAL A 144 0.02 -0.60 4.94
N ASP A 145 -1.01 0.10 5.40
CA ASP A 145 -1.25 0.31 6.84
C ASP A 145 -1.95 -0.92 7.44
N GLN A 146 -2.76 -1.64 6.65
CA GLN A 146 -3.43 -2.86 7.04
C GLN A 146 -3.46 -3.88 5.89
N PHE A 147 -3.19 -5.14 6.22
CA PHE A 147 -3.38 -6.28 5.33
C PHE A 147 -4.46 -7.20 5.89
N VAL A 148 -5.41 -7.61 5.06
CA VAL A 148 -6.55 -8.48 5.41
C VAL A 148 -6.50 -9.76 4.57
#